data_AF-A0A2N1U8F4-F1
#
_entry.id   AF-A0A2N1U8F4-F1
#
_cell.length_a   1.000
_cell.length_b   1.000
_cell.length_c   1.000
_cell.angle_alpha   90.00
_cell.angle_beta   90.00
_cell.angle_gamma   90.00
#
_symmetry.space_group_name_H-M   'P 1'
#
loop_
_entity.id
_entity.type
_entity.pdbx_description
1 polymer ?
#
loop_
_entity_poly.entity_id
_entity_poly.type
_entity_poly.pdbx_seq_one_letter_code
_entity_poly.pdbx_strand_id
1 'polypeptide(L)'
;MDSSKFNPFKAKLFSGWGFLSRGLLMIAVFALLHLLGLREYTSFISGTTSGGTGDLLGITYFILYSMTVFVAPVLIIATAFMKILSRYAGVED
;
A
#
# COMPACT_ATOMS: atom_id res chain seq x y z
N MET A 1 -31.33 17.95 -1.73
CA MET A 1 -30.44 16.82 -2.10
C MET A 1 -29.95 16.20 -0.82
N ASP A 2 -30.25 14.92 -0.62
CA ASP A 2 -29.91 14.17 0.59
C ASP A 2 -28.39 13.95 0.63
N SER A 3 -27.69 14.72 1.47
CA SER A 3 -26.24 14.66 1.66
C SER A 3 -25.77 13.37 2.34
N SER A 4 -26.70 12.52 2.79
CA SER A 4 -26.40 11.24 3.47
C SER A 4 -25.95 10.12 2.51
N LYS A 5 -26.15 10.27 1.20
CA LYS A 5 -25.84 9.21 0.20
C LYS A 5 -24.34 9.05 -0.12
N PHE A 6 -23.51 10.03 0.26
CA PHE A 6 -22.05 9.94 0.15
C PHE A 6 -21.45 10.15 1.54
N ASN A 7 -21.66 9.20 2.45
CA ASN A 7 -20.90 9.16 3.70
C ASN A 7 -19.64 8.30 3.46
N PRO A 8 -18.48 8.89 3.11
CA PRO A 8 -17.27 8.13 2.78
C PRO A 8 -16.80 7.25 3.96
N PHE A 9 -17.14 7.63 5.19
CA PHE A 9 -16.83 6.88 6.41
C PHE A 9 -17.59 5.56 6.55
N LYS A 10 -18.68 5.36 5.80
CA LYS A 10 -19.44 4.08 5.82
C LYS A 10 -18.85 3.04 4.86
N ALA A 11 -17.99 3.45 3.94
CA ALA A 11 -17.36 2.55 2.99
C ALA A 11 -16.13 1.90 3.62
N LYS A 12 -16.08 0.56 3.66
CA LYS A 12 -14.93 -0.24 4.17
C LYS A 12 -13.60 0.09 3.47
N LEU A 13 -13.64 0.79 2.33
CA LEU A 13 -12.47 1.32 1.63
C LEU A 13 -11.80 2.48 2.36
N PHE A 14 -12.57 3.34 3.03
CA PHE A 14 -12.10 4.51 3.79
C PHE A 14 -12.32 4.31 5.29
N SER A 15 -11.86 3.17 5.80
CA SER A 15 -11.79 2.86 7.23
C SER A 15 -10.35 2.99 7.70
N GLY A 16 -10.12 3.46 8.92
CA GLY A 16 -8.79 3.49 9.53
C GLY A 16 -8.15 2.11 9.58
N TRP A 17 -8.91 1.09 10.02
CA TRP A 17 -8.46 -0.30 9.97
C TRP A 17 -8.21 -0.81 8.54
N GLY A 18 -9.02 -0.34 7.58
CA GLY A 18 -8.81 -0.62 6.16
C GLY A 18 -7.48 -0.09 5.62
N PHE A 19 -7.08 1.12 6.03
CA PHE A 19 -5.80 1.70 5.62
C PHE A 19 -4.61 1.02 6.31
N LEU A 20 -4.70 0.76 7.61
CA LEU A 20 -3.63 0.08 8.35
C LEU A 20 -3.36 -1.32 7.79
N SER A 21 -4.41 -2.12 7.59
CA SER A 21 -4.28 -3.50 7.09
C SER A 21 -3.64 -3.54 5.69
N ARG A 22 -4.04 -2.65 4.77
CA ARG A 22 -3.43 -2.57 3.43
C ARG A 22 -1.98 -2.10 3.47
N GLY A 23 -1.66 -1.09 4.28
CA GLY A 23 -0.28 -0.64 4.47
C GLY A 23 0.63 -1.75 5.00
N LEU A 24 0.17 -2.49 6.02
CA LEU A 24 0.88 -3.63 6.57
C LEU A 24 1.00 -4.79 5.57
N LEU A 25 -0.05 -5.06 4.80
CA LEU A 25 -0.02 -6.09 3.75
C LEU A 25 1.03 -5.76 2.68
N MET A 26 1.11 -4.52 2.22
CA MET A 26 2.13 -4.07 1.26
C MET A 26 3.55 -4.31 1.82
N ILE A 27 3.78 -3.88 3.06
CA ILE A 27 5.08 -4.09 3.75
C ILE A 27 5.39 -5.58 3.86
N ALA A 28 4.43 -6.41 4.27
CA ALA A 28 4.63 -7.84 4.44
C ALA A 28 4.95 -8.55 3.13
N VAL A 29 4.18 -8.28 2.06
CA VAL A 29 4.43 -8.86 0.74
C VAL A 29 5.80 -8.43 0.21
N PHE A 30 6.14 -7.14 0.31
CA PHE A 30 7.46 -6.66 -0.10
C PHE A 30 8.58 -7.31 0.72
N ALA A 31 8.44 -7.40 2.04
CA ALA A 31 9.44 -8.01 2.91
C ALA A 31 9.70 -9.48 2.52
N LEU A 32 8.64 -10.25 2.23
CA LEU A 32 8.79 -11.64 1.76
C LEU A 32 9.58 -11.70 0.44
N LEU A 33 9.22 -10.89 -0.56
CA LEU A 33 9.95 -10.87 -1.83
C LEU A 33 11.39 -10.38 -1.68
N HIS A 34 11.64 -9.44 -0.77
CA HIS A 34 12.97 -8.96 -0.44
C HIS A 34 13.84 -10.06 0.16
N LEU A 35 13.29 -10.85 1.09
CA LEU A 35 13.97 -11.98 1.71
C LEU A 35 14.20 -13.14 0.72
N LEU A 36 13.31 -13.32 -0.26
CA LEU A 36 13.47 -14.27 -1.36
C LEU A 36 14.52 -13.83 -2.39
N GLY A 37 15.17 -12.67 -2.22
CA GLY A 37 16.28 -12.24 -3.07
C GLY A 37 15.85 -11.58 -4.38
N LEU A 38 14.57 -11.23 -4.56
CA LEU A 38 14.10 -10.65 -5.85
C LEU A 38 14.77 -9.31 -6.20
N ARG A 39 15.43 -8.66 -5.24
CA ARG A 39 16.27 -7.47 -5.46
C ARG A 39 17.41 -7.72 -6.45
N GLU A 40 17.84 -8.97 -6.66
CA GLU A 40 18.91 -9.30 -7.60
C GLU A 40 18.50 -9.09 -9.06
N TYR A 41 17.19 -9.11 -9.35
CA TYR A 41 16.65 -8.91 -10.70
C TYR A 41 16.47 -7.44 -11.08
N THR A 42 16.91 -6.48 -10.25
CA THR A 42 16.72 -5.04 -10.53
C THR A 42 17.79 -4.43 -11.44
N SER A 43 18.55 -5.24 -12.18
CA SER A 43 19.60 -4.76 -13.11
C SER A 43 19.03 -3.82 -14.19
N PHE A 44 17.76 -4.00 -14.56
CA PHE A 44 17.06 -3.15 -15.53
C PHE A 44 17.06 -1.66 -15.14
N ILE A 45 17.17 -1.33 -13.84
CA ILE A 45 17.26 0.06 -13.35
C ILE A 45 18.53 0.74 -13.88
N SER A 46 19.62 -0.03 -14.04
CA SER A 46 20.89 0.44 -14.60
C SER A 46 20.94 0.33 -16.13
N GLY A 47 19.82 0.01 -16.78
CA GLY A 47 19.74 -0.17 -18.23
C GLY A 47 20.27 -1.52 -18.74
N THR A 48 20.61 -2.45 -17.84
CA THR A 48 21.05 -3.80 -18.21
C THR A 48 19.91 -4.79 -18.03
N THR A 49 19.37 -5.28 -19.14
CA THR A 49 18.32 -6.30 -19.14
C THR A 49 18.92 -7.70 -19.07
N SER A 50 18.40 -8.52 -18.16
CA SER A 50 18.70 -9.95 -18.11
C SER A 50 17.97 -10.72 -19.22
N GLY A 51 16.90 -10.13 -19.76
CA GLY A 51 16.01 -10.75 -20.75
C GLY A 51 15.00 -11.70 -20.11
N GLY A 52 13.78 -11.71 -20.64
CA GLY A 52 12.74 -12.66 -20.26
C GLY A 52 12.17 -12.46 -18.85
N THR A 53 12.02 -13.55 -18.10
CA THR A 53 11.31 -13.57 -16.81
C THR A 53 12.03 -12.81 -15.70
N GLY A 54 13.37 -12.72 -15.74
CA GLY A 54 14.16 -12.00 -14.74
C GLY A 54 13.77 -10.52 -14.65
N ASP A 55 13.67 -9.84 -15.79
CA ASP A 55 13.31 -8.41 -15.84
C ASP A 55 11.89 -8.17 -15.31
N LEU A 56 10.95 -9.08 -15.57
CA LEU A 56 9.58 -8.99 -15.03
C LEU A 56 9.55 -9.14 -13.51
N LEU A 57 10.36 -10.02 -12.95
CA LEU A 57 10.51 -10.18 -11.50
C LEU A 57 11.12 -8.92 -10.87
N GLY A 58 12.15 -8.36 -11.52
CA GLY A 58 12.78 -7.10 -11.10
C GLY A 58 11.80 -5.92 -11.10
N ILE A 59 11.02 -5.75 -12.18
CA ILE A 59 10.00 -4.70 -12.29
C ILE A 59 8.94 -4.87 -11.21
N THR A 60 8.44 -6.10 -11.02
CA THR A 60 7.44 -6.41 -9.98
C THR A 60 7.97 -6.06 -8.60
N TYR A 61 9.21 -6.47 -8.30
CA TYR A 61 9.88 -6.14 -7.05
C TYR A 61 10.03 -4.62 -6.86
N PHE A 62 10.42 -3.89 -7.90
CA PHE A 62 10.59 -2.44 -7.85
C PHE A 62 9.26 -1.69 -7.63
N ILE A 63 8.17 -2.15 -8.24
CA ILE A 63 6.83 -1.60 -8.01
C ILE A 63 6.43 -1.80 -6.54
N LEU A 64 6.61 -3.01 -5.99
CA LEU A 64 6.28 -3.29 -4.59
C LEU A 64 7.18 -2.53 -3.61
N TYR A 65 8.47 -2.39 -3.92
CA TYR A 65 9.37 -1.51 -3.18
C TYR A 65 8.84 -0.07 -3.16
N SER A 66 8.50 0.47 -4.32
CA SER A 66 7.99 1.84 -4.45
C SER A 66 6.68 2.04 -3.70
N MET A 67 5.74 1.09 -3.79
CA MET A 67 4.50 1.12 -3.01
C MET A 67 4.77 1.07 -1.51
N THR A 68 5.75 0.26 -1.08
CA THR A 68 6.10 0.15 0.34
C THR A 68 6.77 1.42 0.87
N VAL A 69 7.58 2.10 0.06
CA VAL A 69 8.27 3.34 0.45
C VAL A 69 7.33 4.55 0.40
N PHE A 70 6.50 4.67 -0.63
CA PHE A 70 5.69 5.87 -0.85
C PHE A 70 4.24 5.73 -0.38
N VAL A 71 3.60 4.57 -0.57
CA VAL A 71 2.16 4.41 -0.32
C VAL A 71 1.89 3.87 1.08
N ALA A 72 2.62 2.87 1.54
CA ALA A 72 2.36 2.25 2.84
C ALA A 72 2.46 3.24 4.03
N PRO A 73 3.46 4.14 4.12
CA PRO A 73 3.54 5.11 5.22
C PRO A 73 2.38 6.10 5.17
N VAL A 74 1.96 6.51 3.98
CA VAL A 74 0.81 7.41 3.79
C VAL A 74 -0.47 6.73 4.29
N LEU A 75 -0.69 5.46 3.99
CA LEU A 75 -1.86 4.70 4.49
C LEU A 75 -1.82 4.52 6.00
N ILE A 76 -0.65 4.24 6.57
CA ILE A 76 -0.49 4.10 8.03
C ILE A 76 -0.79 5.43 8.72
N ILE A 77 -0.28 6.55 8.21
CA ILE A 77 -0.58 7.88 8.72
C ILE A 77 -2.07 8.21 8.56
N ALA A 78 -2.67 7.89 7.41
CA ALA A 78 -4.09 8.10 7.15
C ALA A 78 -4.98 7.36 8.17
N THR A 79 -4.52 6.23 8.72
CA THR A 79 -5.23 5.51 9.80
C THR A 79 -5.49 6.41 11.00
N ALA A 80 -4.50 7.21 11.42
CA ALA A 80 -4.64 8.10 12.55
C ALA A 80 -5.69 9.19 12.28
N PHE A 81 -5.64 9.81 11.10
CA PHE A 81 -6.62 10.80 10.68
C PHE A 81 -8.03 10.21 10.63
N MET A 82 -8.21 9.03 10.06
CA MET A 82 -9.53 8.40 9.96
C MET A 82 -10.10 8.02 11.32
N LYS A 83 -9.28 7.49 12.24
CA LYS A 83 -9.73 7.20 13.60
C LYS A 83 -10.15 8.45 14.37
N ILE A 84 -9.40 9.54 14.23
CA ILE A 84 -9.73 10.82 14.86
C ILE A 84 -11.05 11.36 14.28
N LEU A 85 -11.18 11.41 12.96
CA LEU A 85 -12.36 11.94 12.28
C LEU A 85 -13.61 11.09 12.56
N SER A 86 -13.50 9.77 12.57
CA SER A 86 -14.64 8.88 12.85
C SER A 86 -15.16 9.06 14.28
N ARG A 87 -14.26 9.26 15.25
CA ARG A 87 -14.63 9.62 16.63
C ARG A 87 -15.40 10.93 16.70
N TYR A 88 -14.97 11.98 15.99
CA TYR A 88 -15.69 13.26 15.95
C TYR A 88 -17.04 13.15 15.22
N ALA A 89 -17.13 12.29 14.21
CA ALA A 89 -18.36 12.07 13.45
C ALA A 89 -19.38 11.17 14.19
N GLY A 90 -19.00 10.57 15.33
CA GLY A 90 -19.85 9.60 16.04
C GLY A 90 -20.06 8.30 15.27
N VAL A 91 -19.13 7.94 14.38
CA VAL A 91 -19.16 6.71 13.58
C VAL A 91 -18.14 5.74 14.17
N GLU A 92 -18.56 4.53 14.51
CA GLU A 92 -17.63 3.45 14.88
C GLU A 92 -16.89 2.96 13.64
N ASP A 93 -15.57 2.85 13.77
CA ASP A 93 -14.63 2.39 12.74
C ASP A 93 -13.99 1.05 13.14
#